data_AF-C5WV86-F1
#
_entry.id   AF-C5WV86-F1
#
_cell.length_a   1.000
_cell.length_b   1.000
_cell.length_c   1.000
_cell.angle_alpha   90.00
_cell.angle_beta   90.00
_cell.angle_gamma   90.00
#
_symmetry.space_group_name_H-M   'P 1'
#
loop_
_entity.id
_entity.type
_entity.pdbx_description
1 polymer ?
#
loop_
_entity_poly.entity_id
_entity_poly.type
_entity_poly.pdbx_seq_one_letter_code
_entity_poly.pdbx_strand_id
1 'polypeptide(L)'
;MENTGPCGDFEKIMVDLESENQIANVAGTNHASTLIAEGKIPEPQLLCRLISGLASNLEKPVHEFAIKRKIYKTLVAIRKAINRNHMNMDSSARLRCLQDHASMVRMWTTQGQLVAVKMVCDIFRLSPANINNTRCVTTFASLMLSPYTTVVHACEDALLSLPPIPGFAFTIARAYCHILIAMPPQSSPQICSVFAMLGRLNQIRMTTVEVDHPRFDDVAVDVLGCLANCKLVVQKKVLNLVVGLLTLKNVYDVLGILNSELVMAASANIHIEYQQMLEKAIRECHSAYPESIPKFTLDPKYAVFTDCICYIKDIMNNNPLLQSQLLKGLLRMLCHVKSPLVCAAAIWTISVFSKSLAETKDAIATLSCLFKDLLDRRKIEKQILGSEMEDEYILPTEYCGVTVQGAQGERQQPWLMEMEELLFVRIGLARQVDGSYDIASSSKSSASSGYPHKVSLELSDNLAFLVHSGDALLADFVENRLSKLVMKAESYNEI
;
A
#
# COMPACT_ATOMS: atom_id res chain seq x y z
N MET A 1 63.15 -19.80 -2.19
CA MET A 1 62.77 -20.66 -1.04
C MET A 1 61.27 -20.81 -1.07
N GLU A 2 60.81 -22.04 -0.91
CA GLU A 2 59.49 -22.55 -1.28
C GLU A 2 58.34 -21.85 -0.57
N ASN A 3 57.26 -21.65 -1.33
CA ASN A 3 55.99 -21.10 -0.89
C ASN A 3 55.11 -22.26 -0.39
N THR A 4 55.43 -22.84 0.77
CA THR A 4 54.55 -23.78 1.47
C THR A 4 53.50 -22.97 2.25
N GLY A 5 52.38 -22.70 1.59
CA GLY A 5 51.24 -22.03 2.21
C GLY A 5 50.58 -22.88 3.33
N PRO A 6 49.86 -22.26 4.28
CA PRO A 6 49.24 -22.89 5.45
C PRO A 6 48.08 -23.86 5.15
N CYS A 7 47.89 -24.28 3.90
CA CYS A 7 46.76 -25.11 3.47
C CYS A 7 46.96 -26.60 3.82
N GLY A 8 48.20 -27.11 3.76
CA GLY A 8 48.49 -28.53 3.98
C GLY A 8 48.29 -29.02 5.42
N ASP A 9 48.46 -28.14 6.41
CA ASP A 9 48.36 -28.52 7.82
C ASP A 9 46.91 -28.86 8.22
N PHE A 10 45.93 -28.09 7.74
CA PHE A 10 44.52 -28.32 8.06
C PHE A 10 43.93 -29.51 7.32
N GLU A 11 44.36 -29.81 6.08
CA GLU A 11 43.95 -31.01 5.37
C GLU A 11 44.41 -32.29 6.11
N LYS A 12 45.65 -32.30 6.58
CA LYS A 12 46.18 -33.40 7.39
C LYS A 12 45.45 -33.55 8.73
N ILE A 13 45.15 -32.44 9.40
CA ILE A 13 44.35 -32.42 10.63
C ILE A 13 42.96 -33.02 10.39
N MET A 14 42.34 -32.78 9.23
CA MET A 14 41.04 -33.35 8.91
C MET A 14 41.08 -34.86 8.79
N VAL A 15 42.08 -35.40 8.09
CA VAL A 15 42.29 -36.85 7.98
C VAL A 15 42.46 -37.49 9.36
N ASP A 16 43.22 -36.84 10.24
CA ASP A 16 43.43 -37.31 11.61
C ASP A 16 42.14 -37.23 12.46
N LEU A 17 41.36 -36.15 12.35
CA LEU A 17 40.09 -35.97 13.07
C LEU A 17 38.96 -36.90 12.60
N GLU A 18 39.00 -37.29 11.33
CA GLU A 18 38.05 -38.24 10.72
C GLU A 18 38.49 -39.70 10.92
N SER A 19 39.73 -39.95 11.37
CA SER A 19 40.26 -41.29 11.62
C SER A 19 39.55 -42.01 12.77
N GLU A 20 39.33 -43.32 12.59
CA GLU A 20 38.89 -44.24 13.64
C GLU A 20 40.02 -44.59 14.62
N ASN A 21 41.28 -44.32 14.27
CA ASN A 21 42.42 -44.51 15.15
C ASN A 21 42.43 -43.42 16.23
N GLN A 22 42.23 -43.83 17.49
CA GLN A 22 42.16 -42.92 18.64
C GLN A 22 43.42 -42.07 18.81
N ILE A 23 44.60 -42.61 18.53
CA ILE A 23 45.87 -41.88 18.68
C ILE A 23 45.97 -40.79 17.61
N ALA A 24 45.63 -41.10 16.36
CA ALA A 24 45.59 -40.13 15.28
C ALA A 24 44.53 -39.04 15.56
N ASN A 25 43.35 -39.44 16.03
CA ASN A 25 42.26 -38.53 16.36
C ASN A 25 42.61 -37.53 17.48
N VAL A 26 43.25 -38.01 18.54
CA VAL A 26 43.76 -37.17 19.63
C VAL A 26 44.88 -36.25 19.15
N ALA A 27 45.78 -36.75 18.30
CA ALA A 27 46.84 -35.94 17.69
C ALA A 27 46.27 -34.82 16.80
N GLY A 28 45.28 -35.12 15.95
CA GLY A 28 44.57 -34.15 15.12
C GLY A 28 43.85 -33.09 15.97
N THR A 29 43.20 -33.50 17.06
CA THR A 29 42.55 -32.57 18.01
C THR A 29 43.56 -31.64 18.68
N ASN A 30 44.71 -32.18 19.09
CA ASN A 30 45.77 -31.39 19.70
C ASN A 30 46.37 -30.38 18.71
N HIS A 31 46.60 -30.82 17.48
CA HIS A 31 47.16 -30.00 16.42
C HIS A 31 46.19 -28.87 16.02
N ALA A 32 44.91 -29.17 15.83
CA ALA A 32 43.87 -28.18 15.60
C ALA A 32 43.82 -27.14 16.73
N SER A 33 43.89 -27.59 18.00
CA SER A 33 43.89 -26.69 19.16
C SER A 33 45.08 -25.73 19.16
N THR A 34 46.27 -26.20 18.80
CA THR A 34 47.50 -25.38 18.72
C THR A 34 47.38 -24.34 17.61
N LEU A 35 47.01 -24.74 16.38
CA LEU A 35 46.91 -23.80 15.26
C LEU A 35 45.85 -22.71 15.49
N ILE A 36 44.70 -23.09 16.07
CA ILE A 36 43.66 -22.11 16.43
C ILE A 36 44.13 -21.19 17.56
N ALA A 37 44.91 -21.69 18.53
CA ALA A 37 45.49 -20.87 19.60
C ALA A 37 46.55 -19.88 19.07
N GLU A 38 47.28 -20.26 18.02
CA GLU A 38 48.19 -19.39 17.25
C GLU A 38 47.47 -18.38 16.35
N GLY A 39 46.13 -18.45 16.27
CA GLY A 39 45.32 -17.52 15.47
C GLY A 39 45.23 -17.86 13.98
N LYS A 40 45.73 -19.03 13.56
CA LYS A 40 45.59 -19.53 12.19
C LYS A 40 44.19 -20.13 12.01
N ILE A 41 43.39 -19.57 11.09
CA ILE A 41 42.06 -20.10 10.75
C ILE A 41 42.09 -20.60 9.30
N PRO A 42 41.57 -21.81 9.03
CA PRO A 42 41.51 -22.33 7.66
C PRO A 42 40.47 -21.60 6.80
N GLU A 43 40.53 -21.81 5.48
CA GLU A 43 39.53 -21.30 4.53
C GLU A 43 38.11 -21.79 4.88
N PRO A 44 37.04 -21.06 4.47
CA PRO A 44 35.67 -21.31 4.91
C PRO A 44 35.17 -22.76 4.72
N GLN A 45 35.57 -23.42 3.62
CA GLN A 45 35.18 -24.80 3.33
C GLN A 45 35.82 -25.80 4.31
N LEU A 46 37.10 -25.61 4.63
CA LEU A 46 37.84 -26.42 5.60
C LEU A 46 37.42 -26.08 7.04
N LEU A 47 37.00 -24.85 7.32
CA LEU A 47 36.51 -24.43 8.62
C LEU A 47 35.20 -25.14 9.01
N CYS A 48 34.26 -25.26 8.09
CA CYS A 48 33.02 -26.03 8.31
C CYS A 48 33.32 -27.50 8.61
N ARG A 49 34.21 -28.12 7.82
CA ARG A 49 34.65 -29.50 8.03
C ARG A 49 35.33 -29.68 9.39
N LEU A 50 36.20 -28.75 9.78
CA LEU A 50 36.89 -28.75 11.08
C LEU A 50 35.91 -28.67 12.26
N ILE A 51 34.90 -27.80 12.17
CA ILE A 51 33.85 -27.67 13.19
C ILE A 51 33.07 -29.00 13.31
N SER A 52 32.66 -29.58 12.18
CA SER A 52 31.94 -30.86 12.15
C SER A 52 32.77 -32.01 12.73
N GLY A 53 34.06 -32.10 12.37
CA GLY A 53 34.96 -33.12 12.90
C GLY A 53 35.20 -32.97 14.41
N LEU A 54 35.41 -31.75 14.90
CA LEU A 54 35.54 -31.48 16.34
C LEU A 54 34.24 -31.77 17.10
N ALA A 55 33.08 -31.41 16.55
CA ALA A 55 31.78 -31.69 17.16
C ALA A 55 31.50 -33.19 17.24
N SER A 56 31.74 -33.94 16.15
CA SER A 56 31.60 -35.40 16.13
C SER A 56 32.49 -36.09 17.16
N ASN A 57 33.72 -35.60 17.34
CA ASN A 57 34.63 -36.13 18.36
C ASN A 57 34.22 -35.76 19.80
N LEU A 58 33.42 -34.70 20.01
CA LEU A 58 32.87 -34.40 21.33
C LEU A 58 31.83 -35.45 21.77
N GLU A 59 31.09 -36.00 20.80
CA GLU A 59 30.01 -36.98 21.00
C GLU A 59 30.54 -38.40 21.24
N LYS A 60 31.77 -38.72 20.80
CA LYS A 60 32.37 -40.06 21.00
C LYS A 60 32.55 -40.36 22.51
N PRO A 61 32.11 -41.53 23.01
CA PRO A 61 32.24 -41.90 24.42
C PRO A 61 33.68 -42.25 24.83
N VAL A 62 34.53 -42.61 23.87
CA VAL A 62 35.89 -43.14 24.06
C VAL A 62 36.92 -42.06 24.44
N HIS A 63 36.59 -40.77 24.24
CA HIS A 63 37.51 -39.67 24.53
C HIS A 63 37.53 -39.29 26.00
N GLU A 64 38.74 -39.16 26.55
CA GLU A 64 38.95 -38.65 27.90
C GLU A 64 38.37 -37.24 28.08
N PHE A 65 37.96 -36.93 29.31
CA PHE A 65 37.41 -35.63 29.67
C PHE A 65 38.35 -34.47 29.31
N ALA A 66 39.67 -34.67 29.41
CA ALA A 66 40.68 -33.67 29.04
C ALA A 66 40.62 -33.30 27.55
N ILE A 67 40.42 -34.29 26.67
CA ILE A 67 40.30 -34.11 25.22
C ILE A 67 38.97 -33.42 24.89
N LYS A 68 37.86 -33.86 25.48
CA LYS A 68 36.55 -33.19 25.30
C LYS A 68 36.58 -31.71 25.72
N ARG A 69 37.23 -31.41 26.86
CA ARG A 69 37.44 -30.04 27.31
C ARG A 69 38.30 -29.22 26.33
N LYS A 70 39.30 -29.85 25.71
CA LYS A 70 40.16 -29.23 24.70
C LYS A 70 39.41 -28.94 23.41
N ILE A 71 38.64 -29.90 22.90
CA ILE A 71 37.73 -29.74 21.75
C ILE A 71 36.78 -28.57 21.99
N TYR A 72 36.13 -28.53 23.16
CA TYR A 72 35.21 -27.45 23.52
C TYR A 72 35.92 -26.08 23.53
N LYS A 73 37.10 -25.98 24.14
CA LYS A 73 37.89 -24.74 24.13
C LYS A 73 38.28 -24.30 22.71
N THR A 74 38.66 -25.25 21.85
CA THR A 74 38.99 -24.98 20.44
C THR A 74 37.77 -24.47 19.67
N LEU A 75 36.59 -25.08 19.83
CA LEU A 75 35.33 -24.60 19.23
C LEU A 75 34.95 -23.20 19.72
N VAL A 76 35.16 -22.90 21.01
CA VAL A 76 34.94 -21.56 21.57
C VAL A 76 35.94 -20.55 20.98
N ALA A 77 37.19 -20.94 20.78
CA ALA A 77 38.22 -20.10 20.16
C ALA A 77 37.91 -19.82 18.68
N ILE A 78 37.50 -20.85 17.93
CA ILE A 78 37.02 -20.72 16.54
C ILE A 78 35.84 -19.73 16.48
N ARG A 79 34.83 -19.89 17.35
CA ARG A 79 33.69 -18.96 17.42
C ARG A 79 34.13 -17.53 17.73
N LYS A 80 35.06 -17.33 18.67
CA LYS A 80 35.61 -16.01 18.98
C LYS A 80 36.38 -15.42 17.80
N ALA A 81 37.12 -16.24 17.07
CA ALA A 81 37.92 -15.82 15.93
C ALA A 81 37.06 -15.51 14.70
N ILE A 82 36.01 -16.28 14.43
CA ILE A 82 34.96 -15.96 13.46
C ILE A 82 34.30 -14.63 13.82
N ASN A 83 33.88 -14.43 15.06
CA ASN A 83 33.26 -13.17 15.51
C ASN A 83 34.22 -11.97 15.39
N ARG A 84 35.53 -12.16 15.65
CA ARG A 84 36.56 -11.12 15.44
C ARG A 84 36.80 -10.83 13.96
N ASN A 85 36.86 -11.86 13.10
CA ASN A 85 37.05 -11.69 11.66
C ASN A 85 35.80 -11.15 10.95
N HIS A 86 34.59 -11.42 11.46
CA HIS A 86 33.36 -10.75 11.05
C HIS A 86 33.41 -9.22 11.25
N MET A 87 34.20 -8.74 12.22
CA MET A 87 34.41 -7.30 12.43
C MET A 87 35.46 -6.70 11.48
N ASN A 88 36.30 -7.53 10.84
CA ASN A 88 37.49 -7.11 10.08
C ASN A 88 37.43 -7.42 8.57
N MET A 89 36.31 -7.94 8.06
CA MET A 89 36.11 -8.18 6.63
C MET A 89 36.00 -6.88 5.84
N ASP A 90 36.50 -6.87 4.61
CA ASP A 90 36.38 -5.73 3.70
C ASP A 90 34.89 -5.34 3.50
N SER A 91 34.59 -4.04 3.39
CA SER A 91 33.20 -3.53 3.41
C SER A 91 32.31 -4.17 2.32
N SER A 92 32.91 -4.56 1.19
CA SER A 92 32.26 -5.25 0.07
C SER A 92 31.88 -6.71 0.34
N ALA A 93 32.66 -7.44 1.15
CA ALA A 93 32.41 -8.86 1.45
C ALA A 93 31.36 -9.03 2.57
N ARG A 94 31.32 -8.09 3.52
CA ARG A 94 30.26 -8.03 4.55
C ARG A 94 28.90 -7.66 3.94
N LEU A 95 28.91 -6.78 2.94
CA LEU A 95 27.73 -6.43 2.16
C LEU A 95 27.11 -7.65 1.46
N ARG A 96 27.92 -8.47 0.79
CA ARG A 96 27.44 -9.70 0.14
C ARG A 96 26.82 -10.68 1.14
N CYS A 97 27.50 -10.92 2.27
CA CYS A 97 26.99 -11.81 3.32
C CYS A 97 25.65 -11.34 3.91
N LEU A 98 25.50 -10.03 4.15
CA LEU A 98 24.24 -9.42 4.60
C LEU A 98 23.14 -9.55 3.54
N GLN A 99 23.48 -9.36 2.26
CA GLN A 99 22.56 -9.48 1.13
C GLN A 99 22.09 -10.92 0.88
N ASP A 100 22.94 -11.91 1.13
CA ASP A 100 22.63 -13.33 0.92
C ASP A 100 21.79 -13.94 2.06
N HIS A 101 21.78 -13.31 3.25
CA HIS A 101 21.10 -13.83 4.44
C HIS A 101 20.11 -12.83 5.09
N ALA A 102 19.58 -11.88 4.32
CA ALA A 102 18.70 -10.80 4.76
C ALA A 102 17.55 -11.27 5.69
N SER A 103 16.96 -12.44 5.42
CA SER A 103 15.87 -13.02 6.20
C SER A 103 16.28 -13.59 7.56
N MET A 104 17.56 -13.96 7.74
CA MET A 104 18.07 -14.60 8.96
C MET A 104 18.75 -13.62 9.91
N VAL A 105 18.90 -12.34 9.54
CA VAL A 105 19.59 -11.32 10.35
C VAL A 105 18.97 -11.15 11.74
N ARG A 106 17.66 -11.38 11.89
CA ARG A 106 16.97 -11.37 13.20
C ARG A 106 17.43 -12.46 14.16
N MET A 107 17.98 -13.56 13.64
CA MET A 107 18.48 -14.68 14.43
C MET A 107 19.91 -14.45 14.92
N TRP A 108 20.56 -13.37 14.47
CA TRP A 108 21.92 -13.03 14.88
C TRP A 108 21.95 -12.53 16.31
N THR A 109 23.12 -12.60 16.93
CA THR A 109 23.35 -12.01 18.26
C THR A 109 23.09 -10.51 18.24
N THR A 110 22.77 -9.92 19.40
CA THR A 110 22.55 -8.47 19.56
C THR A 110 23.67 -7.65 18.94
N GLN A 111 24.93 -8.03 19.18
CA GLN A 111 26.09 -7.35 18.60
C GLN A 111 26.14 -7.46 17.06
N GLY A 112 25.81 -8.63 16.51
CA GLY A 112 25.74 -8.83 15.06
C GLY A 112 24.66 -7.98 14.40
N GLN A 113 23.50 -7.86 15.05
CA GLN A 113 22.40 -7.01 14.58
C GLN A 113 22.77 -5.51 14.62
N LEU A 114 23.42 -5.04 15.69
CA LEU A 114 23.90 -3.65 15.77
C LEU A 114 24.92 -3.32 14.67
N VAL A 115 25.82 -4.25 14.36
CA VAL A 115 26.78 -4.12 13.26
C VAL A 115 26.05 -4.07 11.92
N ALA A 116 25.03 -4.91 11.72
CA ALA A 116 24.19 -4.90 10.53
C ALA A 116 23.45 -3.56 10.34
N VAL A 117 22.86 -3.01 11.40
CA VAL A 117 22.22 -1.67 11.36
C VAL A 117 23.21 -0.63 10.87
N LYS A 118 24.40 -0.56 11.48
CA LYS A 118 25.44 0.41 11.09
C LYS A 118 25.84 0.26 9.63
N MET A 119 26.05 -0.97 9.16
CA MET A 119 26.40 -1.23 7.76
C MET A 119 25.32 -0.75 6.80
N VAL A 120 24.08 -1.09 7.09
CA VAL A 120 22.93 -0.67 6.27
C VAL A 120 22.83 0.85 6.20
N CYS A 121 23.04 1.56 7.32
CA CYS A 121 23.08 3.02 7.35
C CYS A 121 24.26 3.59 6.54
N ASP A 122 25.45 3.01 6.67
CA ASP A 122 26.63 3.46 5.94
C ASP A 122 26.43 3.28 4.43
N ILE A 123 25.79 2.18 4.00
CA ILE A 123 25.43 1.95 2.59
C ILE A 123 24.49 3.05 2.06
N PHE A 124 23.44 3.38 2.82
CA PHE A 124 22.49 4.42 2.43
C PHE A 124 23.13 5.82 2.38
N ARG A 125 24.08 6.11 3.27
CA ARG A 125 24.83 7.38 3.28
C ARG A 125 25.84 7.48 2.15
N LEU A 126 26.54 6.40 1.84
CA LEU A 126 27.61 6.38 0.83
C LEU A 126 27.07 6.41 -0.61
N SER A 127 25.90 5.83 -0.86
CA SER A 127 25.28 5.86 -2.19
C SER A 127 23.76 5.91 -2.09
N PRO A 128 23.16 7.09 -2.33
CA PRO A 128 21.71 7.23 -2.41
C PRO A 128 21.07 6.38 -3.52
N ALA A 129 21.83 5.94 -4.52
CA ALA A 129 21.33 5.05 -5.58
C ALA A 129 21.01 3.62 -5.06
N ASN A 130 21.70 3.16 -4.00
CA ASN A 130 21.49 1.84 -3.40
C ASN A 130 20.26 1.77 -2.47
N ILE A 131 19.55 2.88 -2.31
CA ILE A 131 18.31 2.96 -1.53
C ILE A 131 17.18 2.09 -2.09
N ASN A 132 17.19 1.86 -3.40
CA ASN A 132 16.24 0.97 -4.07
C ASN A 132 16.64 -0.52 -3.96
N ASN A 133 17.74 -0.84 -3.27
CA ASN A 133 18.11 -2.23 -3.03
C ASN A 133 17.12 -2.85 -2.04
N THR A 134 16.16 -3.59 -2.60
CA THR A 134 15.08 -4.25 -1.86
C THR A 134 15.60 -5.10 -0.70
N ARG A 135 16.76 -5.76 -0.85
CA ARG A 135 17.35 -6.58 0.22
C ARG A 135 17.84 -5.73 1.40
N CYS A 136 18.47 -4.59 1.16
CA CYS A 136 18.89 -3.68 2.23
C CYS A 136 17.68 -3.11 2.99
N VAL A 137 16.63 -2.73 2.25
CA VAL A 137 15.38 -2.23 2.84
C VAL A 137 14.66 -3.30 3.65
N THR A 138 14.51 -4.51 3.11
CA THR A 138 13.90 -5.65 3.84
C THR A 138 14.73 -6.05 5.05
N THR A 139 16.07 -5.98 4.97
CA THR A 139 16.95 -6.25 6.12
C THR A 139 16.76 -5.21 7.22
N PHE A 140 16.70 -3.92 6.85
CA PHE A 140 16.47 -2.83 7.80
C PHE A 140 15.09 -2.95 8.46
N ALA A 141 14.03 -3.13 7.66
CA ALA A 141 12.67 -3.35 8.15
C ALA A 141 12.59 -4.59 9.07
N SER A 142 13.38 -5.62 8.75
CA SER A 142 13.52 -6.79 9.61
C SER A 142 14.18 -6.41 10.94
N LEU A 143 15.31 -5.72 10.95
CA LEU A 143 16.02 -5.31 12.17
C LEU A 143 15.16 -4.46 13.12
N MET A 144 14.23 -3.64 12.58
CA MET A 144 13.32 -2.83 13.41
C MET A 144 12.33 -3.63 14.27
N LEU A 145 12.04 -4.90 13.95
CA LEU A 145 11.30 -5.79 14.87
C LEU A 145 12.21 -6.80 15.58
N SER A 146 13.48 -6.46 15.77
CA SER A 146 14.38 -7.25 16.61
C SER A 146 13.75 -7.50 17.99
N PRO A 147 13.98 -8.68 18.59
CA PRO A 147 13.59 -8.93 19.98
C PRO A 147 14.44 -8.13 20.98
N TYR A 148 15.52 -7.49 20.53
CA TYR A 148 16.43 -6.73 21.38
C TYR A 148 16.14 -5.22 21.31
N THR A 149 15.70 -4.64 22.44
CA THR A 149 15.41 -3.20 22.59
C THR A 149 16.57 -2.31 22.13
N THR A 150 17.81 -2.71 22.40
CA THR A 150 19.01 -1.96 21.99
C THR A 150 19.18 -1.88 20.47
N VAL A 151 18.80 -2.93 19.74
CA VAL A 151 18.82 -2.94 18.27
C VAL A 151 17.69 -2.09 17.72
N VAL A 152 16.50 -2.16 18.33
CA VAL A 152 15.35 -1.34 17.94
C VAL A 152 15.68 0.15 18.07
N HIS A 153 16.19 0.61 19.21
CA HIS A 153 16.62 2.00 19.38
C HIS A 153 17.72 2.42 18.41
N ALA A 154 18.70 1.54 18.14
CA ALA A 154 19.71 1.82 17.12
C ALA A 154 19.10 1.98 15.72
N CYS A 155 18.06 1.22 15.38
CA CYS A 155 17.32 1.40 14.13
C CYS A 155 16.50 2.70 14.12
N GLU A 156 15.88 3.08 15.24
CA GLU A 156 15.14 4.33 15.39
C GLU A 156 16.07 5.54 15.17
N ASP A 157 17.20 5.57 15.86
CA ASP A 157 18.23 6.61 15.72
C ASP A 157 18.77 6.65 14.28
N ALA A 158 19.04 5.47 13.71
CA ALA A 158 19.45 5.33 12.32
C ALA A 158 18.41 5.92 11.36
N LEU A 159 17.16 5.52 11.49
CA LEU A 159 16.05 5.95 10.64
C LEU A 159 15.91 7.48 10.67
N LEU A 160 15.98 8.08 11.86
CA LEU A 160 15.89 9.54 12.03
C LEU A 160 17.13 10.26 11.46
N SER A 161 18.32 9.68 11.60
CA SER A 161 19.58 10.26 11.12
C SER A 161 19.77 10.19 9.60
N LEU A 162 19.07 9.29 8.91
CA LEU A 162 19.19 9.15 7.47
C LEU A 162 18.56 10.37 6.76
N PRO A 163 19.05 10.77 5.58
CA PRO A 163 18.42 11.84 4.81
C PRO A 163 16.96 11.48 4.46
N PRO A 164 16.02 12.45 4.45
CA PRO A 164 14.61 12.21 4.14
C PRO A 164 14.44 11.96 2.64
N ILE A 165 14.84 10.76 2.19
CA ILE A 165 14.73 10.35 0.79
C ILE A 165 13.38 9.65 0.62
N PRO A 166 12.42 10.21 -0.14
CA PRO A 166 11.06 9.69 -0.19
C PRO A 166 10.98 8.22 -0.61
N GLY A 167 11.71 7.83 -1.66
CA GLY A 167 11.72 6.44 -2.16
C GLY A 167 12.17 5.42 -1.11
N PHE A 168 13.16 5.78 -0.28
CA PHE A 168 13.65 4.92 0.80
C PHE A 168 12.56 4.61 1.82
N ALA A 169 11.90 5.65 2.27
CA ALA A 169 10.99 5.56 3.38
C ALA A 169 9.63 4.99 3.00
N PHE A 170 9.16 5.21 1.77
CA PHE A 170 8.02 4.46 1.25
C PHE A 170 8.32 2.96 1.21
N THR A 171 9.51 2.59 0.73
CA THR A 171 9.91 1.18 0.64
C THR A 171 10.06 0.54 2.03
N ILE A 172 10.68 1.25 3.00
CA ILE A 172 10.74 0.76 4.39
C ILE A 172 9.35 0.70 5.00
N ALA A 173 8.52 1.72 4.85
CA ALA A 173 7.18 1.75 5.41
C ALA A 173 6.36 0.56 4.95
N ARG A 174 6.34 0.31 3.64
CA ARG A 174 5.66 -0.85 3.06
C ARG A 174 6.21 -2.18 3.57
N ALA A 175 7.53 -2.35 3.53
CA ALA A 175 8.17 -3.56 4.06
C ALA A 175 7.85 -3.76 5.55
N TYR A 176 7.82 -2.69 6.33
CA TYR A 176 7.53 -2.73 7.75
C TYR A 176 6.06 -3.04 8.03
N CYS A 177 5.11 -2.39 7.33
CA CYS A 177 3.68 -2.65 7.41
C CYS A 177 3.35 -4.11 7.07
N HIS A 178 3.93 -4.65 6.00
CA HIS A 178 3.78 -6.07 5.63
C HIS A 178 4.23 -7.00 6.77
N ILE A 179 5.36 -6.70 7.42
CA ILE A 179 5.84 -7.53 8.53
C ILE A 179 4.97 -7.32 9.78
N LEU A 180 4.44 -6.12 10.05
CA LEU A 180 3.53 -5.87 11.18
C LEU A 180 2.20 -6.62 11.04
N ILE A 181 1.66 -6.71 9.82
CA ILE A 181 0.44 -7.50 9.54
C ILE A 181 0.68 -8.96 9.90
N ALA A 182 1.85 -9.51 9.51
CA ALA A 182 2.22 -10.89 9.81
C ALA A 182 2.60 -11.12 11.28
N MET A 183 3.23 -10.12 11.91
CA MET A 183 3.80 -10.20 13.26
C MET A 183 3.45 -8.93 14.05
N PRO A 184 2.29 -8.92 14.72
CA PRO A 184 1.81 -7.72 15.40
C PRO A 184 2.70 -7.33 16.60
N PRO A 185 2.83 -6.04 16.91
CA PRO A 185 3.69 -5.58 17.99
C PRO A 185 3.12 -5.98 19.36
N GLN A 186 3.84 -6.86 20.06
CA GLN A 186 3.41 -7.40 21.36
C GLN A 186 4.01 -6.63 22.55
N SER A 187 5.19 -6.02 22.37
CA SER A 187 5.98 -5.40 23.44
C SER A 187 6.08 -3.86 23.33
N SER A 188 6.40 -3.17 24.43
CA SER A 188 6.57 -1.71 24.43
C SER A 188 7.67 -1.20 23.48
N PRO A 189 8.84 -1.85 23.32
CA PRO A 189 9.87 -1.40 22.37
C PRO A 189 9.40 -1.51 20.92
N GLN A 190 8.62 -2.54 20.58
CA GLN A 190 8.06 -2.69 19.24
C GLN A 190 7.04 -1.57 18.94
N ILE A 191 6.24 -1.17 19.92
CA ILE A 191 5.31 -0.03 19.78
C ILE A 191 6.07 1.29 19.54
N CYS A 192 7.19 1.51 20.26
CA CYS A 192 8.07 2.67 20.02
C CYS A 192 8.61 2.68 18.58
N SER A 193 9.01 1.53 18.06
CA SER A 193 9.48 1.38 16.68
C SER A 193 8.41 1.76 15.66
N VAL A 194 7.16 1.35 15.90
CA VAL A 194 6.02 1.76 15.05
C VAL A 194 5.85 3.27 15.08
N PHE A 195 5.96 3.90 16.25
CA PHE A 195 5.86 5.35 16.38
C PHE A 195 6.98 6.10 15.67
N ALA A 196 8.22 5.61 15.76
CA ALA A 196 9.35 6.18 15.03
C ALA A 196 9.13 6.09 13.52
N MET A 197 8.64 4.94 13.03
CA MET A 197 8.32 4.73 11.61
C MET A 197 7.19 5.62 11.11
N LEU A 198 6.06 5.67 11.82
CA LEU A 198 4.94 6.55 11.49
C LEU A 198 5.35 8.04 11.58
N GLY A 199 6.21 8.39 12.55
CA GLY A 199 6.80 9.71 12.68
C GLY A 199 7.67 10.09 11.48
N ARG A 200 8.48 9.15 10.99
CA ARG A 200 9.31 9.35 9.79
C ARG A 200 8.47 9.53 8.53
N LEU A 201 7.43 8.71 8.35
CA LEU A 201 6.47 8.88 7.25
C LEU A 201 5.80 10.26 7.29
N ASN A 202 5.38 10.69 8.48
CA ASN A 202 4.81 12.02 8.66
C ASN A 202 5.80 13.14 8.29
N GLN A 203 7.07 12.99 8.69
CA GLN A 203 8.13 13.95 8.32
C GLN A 203 8.28 14.04 6.80
N ILE A 204 8.30 12.91 6.10
CA ILE A 204 8.45 12.89 4.63
C ILE A 204 7.25 13.50 3.93
N ARG A 205 6.04 13.23 4.42
CA ARG A 205 4.83 13.93 3.98
C ARG A 205 5.01 15.44 4.08
N MET A 206 5.48 15.95 5.22
CA MET A 206 5.68 17.40 5.43
C MET A 206 6.79 17.99 4.55
N THR A 207 7.82 17.21 4.18
CA THR A 207 8.96 17.69 3.39
C THR A 207 8.78 17.52 1.88
N THR A 208 7.84 16.69 1.44
CA THR A 208 7.60 16.46 0.00
C THR A 208 6.67 17.57 -0.51
N VAL A 209 7.14 18.37 -1.47
CA VAL A 209 6.42 19.55 -2.00
C VAL A 209 5.22 19.13 -2.89
N GLU A 210 5.20 17.91 -3.40
CA GLU A 210 4.09 17.37 -4.19
C GLU A 210 3.05 16.68 -3.29
N VAL A 211 1.86 17.28 -3.23
CA VAL A 211 0.66 16.77 -2.53
C VAL A 211 0.17 15.44 -3.15
N ASP A 212 0.53 15.14 -4.41
CA ASP A 212 0.03 14.01 -5.20
C ASP A 212 1.13 13.03 -5.64
N HIS A 213 2.14 12.79 -4.81
CA HIS A 213 3.17 11.81 -5.17
C HIS A 213 2.55 10.38 -5.23
N PRO A 214 2.59 9.65 -6.38
CA PRO A 214 1.84 8.40 -6.58
C PRO A 214 2.18 7.27 -5.60
N ARG A 215 3.38 7.29 -4.99
CA ARG A 215 3.76 6.35 -3.91
C ARG A 215 3.00 6.51 -2.60
N PHE A 216 2.26 7.60 -2.38
CA PHE A 216 1.37 7.73 -1.21
C PHE A 216 0.14 6.84 -1.34
N ASP A 217 -0.27 6.51 -2.56
CA ASP A 217 -1.46 5.69 -2.83
C ASP A 217 -1.32 4.30 -2.19
N ASP A 218 -0.24 3.59 -2.54
CA ASP A 218 0.05 2.25 -2.01
C ASP A 218 0.28 2.26 -0.48
N VAL A 219 1.04 3.25 0.01
CA VAL A 219 1.47 3.27 1.42
C VAL A 219 0.31 3.60 2.36
N ALA A 220 -0.69 4.38 1.93
CA ALA A 220 -1.88 4.64 2.75
C ALA A 220 -2.65 3.34 3.04
N VAL A 221 -2.82 2.50 2.01
CA VAL A 221 -3.49 1.20 2.13
C VAL A 221 -2.68 0.23 3.00
N ASP A 222 -1.35 0.15 2.78
CA ASP A 222 -0.46 -0.70 3.59
C ASP A 222 -0.47 -0.30 5.08
N VAL A 223 -0.50 1.00 5.36
CA VAL A 223 -0.57 1.55 6.74
C VAL A 223 -1.90 1.22 7.41
N LEU A 224 -3.02 1.31 6.68
CA LEU A 224 -4.35 0.92 7.20
C LEU A 224 -4.48 -0.58 7.44
N GLY A 225 -3.84 -1.43 6.61
CA GLY A 225 -3.83 -2.87 6.81
C GLY A 225 -3.29 -3.32 8.18
N CYS A 226 -2.55 -2.44 8.87
CA CYS A 226 -2.03 -2.71 10.20
C CYS A 226 -3.10 -2.59 11.32
N LEU A 227 -4.29 -2.06 11.06
CA LEU A 227 -5.29 -1.69 12.09
C LEU A 227 -5.83 -2.88 12.89
N ALA A 228 -6.26 -3.95 12.23
CA ALA A 228 -6.96 -5.09 12.85
C ALA A 228 -6.13 -5.81 13.92
N ASN A 229 -4.80 -5.73 13.82
CA ASN A 229 -3.87 -6.47 14.68
C ASN A 229 -3.13 -5.60 15.70
N CYS A 230 -3.43 -4.30 15.77
CA CYS A 230 -2.68 -3.34 16.60
C CYS A 230 -3.40 -2.95 17.89
N LYS A 231 -2.62 -2.62 18.93
CA LYS A 231 -3.16 -2.03 20.17
C LYS A 231 -3.75 -0.64 19.90
N LEU A 232 -4.72 -0.24 20.72
CA LEU A 232 -5.45 1.03 20.63
C LEU A 232 -4.56 2.27 20.43
N VAL A 233 -3.44 2.33 21.14
CA VAL A 233 -2.45 3.43 21.06
C VAL A 233 -1.81 3.52 19.67
N VAL A 234 -1.54 2.37 19.03
CA VAL A 234 -1.01 2.31 17.66
C VAL A 234 -2.10 2.63 16.64
N GLN A 235 -3.29 2.06 16.80
CA GLN A 235 -4.46 2.36 15.96
C GLN A 235 -4.73 3.87 15.89
N LYS A 236 -4.72 4.56 17.04
CA LYS A 236 -4.87 6.02 17.10
C LYS A 236 -3.81 6.76 16.28
N LYS A 237 -2.55 6.33 16.34
CA LYS A 237 -1.45 6.97 15.61
C LYS A 237 -1.55 6.72 14.10
N VAL A 238 -1.95 5.50 13.71
CA VAL A 238 -2.20 5.12 12.31
C VAL A 238 -3.34 5.96 11.71
N LEU A 239 -4.48 6.05 12.40
CA LEU A 239 -5.63 6.84 11.95
C LEU A 239 -5.30 8.33 11.81
N ASN A 240 -4.55 8.90 12.75
CA ASN A 240 -4.10 10.30 12.64
C ASN A 240 -3.13 10.54 11.47
N LEU A 241 -2.37 9.51 11.04
CA LEU A 241 -1.44 9.63 9.91
C LEU A 241 -2.18 9.51 8.58
N VAL A 242 -3.09 8.53 8.45
CA VAL A 242 -3.72 8.18 7.16
C VAL A 242 -4.45 9.36 6.54
N VAL A 243 -5.07 10.22 7.35
CA VAL A 243 -5.83 11.40 6.91
C VAL A 243 -5.00 12.34 6.05
N GLY A 244 -3.68 12.45 6.26
CA GLY A 244 -2.86 13.23 5.32
C GLY A 244 -1.92 12.40 4.47
N LEU A 245 -2.07 11.07 4.43
CA LEU A 245 -1.57 10.26 3.30
C LEU A 245 -2.62 10.17 2.18
N LEU A 246 -3.80 10.77 2.38
CA LEU A 246 -4.86 10.81 1.40
C LEU A 246 -4.44 11.58 0.14
N THR A 247 -4.82 11.04 -1.01
CA THR A 247 -4.72 11.63 -2.35
C THR A 247 -6.09 11.47 -3.04
N LEU A 248 -6.32 12.19 -4.15
CA LEU A 248 -7.53 11.99 -4.97
C LEU A 248 -7.68 10.56 -5.50
N LYS A 249 -6.58 9.81 -5.57
CA LYS A 249 -6.55 8.44 -6.08
C LYS A 249 -6.93 7.44 -5.01
N ASN A 250 -6.35 7.53 -3.81
CA ASN A 250 -6.50 6.52 -2.76
C ASN A 250 -7.69 6.76 -1.82
N VAL A 251 -8.32 7.94 -1.85
CA VAL A 251 -9.30 8.36 -0.85
C VAL A 251 -10.50 7.40 -0.75
N TYR A 252 -10.91 6.80 -1.86
CA TYR A 252 -12.01 5.85 -1.91
C TYR A 252 -11.66 4.52 -1.27
N ASP A 253 -10.48 3.97 -1.59
CA ASP A 253 -10.00 2.71 -1.03
C ASP A 253 -9.79 2.85 0.49
N VAL A 254 -9.19 3.96 0.91
CA VAL A 254 -9.00 4.29 2.33
C VAL A 254 -10.32 4.35 3.07
N LEU A 255 -11.34 5.04 2.51
CA LEU A 255 -12.67 5.09 3.12
C LEU A 255 -13.36 3.73 3.15
N GLY A 256 -13.24 2.94 2.08
CA GLY A 256 -13.79 1.59 2.03
C GLY A 256 -13.22 0.71 3.16
N ILE A 257 -11.90 0.77 3.37
CA ILE A 257 -11.23 0.04 4.46
C ILE A 257 -11.69 0.55 5.83
N LEU A 258 -11.74 1.86 6.06
CA LEU A 258 -12.18 2.43 7.33
C LEU A 258 -13.64 2.09 7.66
N ASN A 259 -14.52 2.11 6.67
CA ASN A 259 -15.94 1.75 6.83
C ASN A 259 -16.10 0.25 7.11
N SER A 260 -15.38 -0.61 6.39
CA SER A 260 -15.38 -2.04 6.65
C SER A 260 -14.90 -2.35 8.06
N GLU A 261 -13.79 -1.72 8.50
CA GLU A 261 -13.25 -1.88 9.84
C GLU A 261 -14.23 -1.38 10.92
N LEU A 262 -14.95 -0.28 10.68
CA LEU A 262 -15.97 0.24 11.60
C LEU A 262 -17.14 -0.74 11.76
N VAL A 263 -17.64 -1.31 10.67
CA VAL A 263 -18.70 -2.32 10.69
C VAL A 263 -18.24 -3.59 11.43
N MET A 264 -17.00 -4.02 11.18
CA MET A 264 -16.40 -5.16 11.87
C MET A 264 -16.23 -4.88 13.37
N ALA A 265 -15.74 -3.70 13.74
CA ALA A 265 -15.56 -3.30 15.13
C ALA A 265 -16.90 -3.18 15.89
N ALA A 266 -17.94 -2.66 15.23
CA ALA A 266 -19.29 -2.55 15.79
C ALA A 266 -19.93 -3.94 15.98
N SER A 267 -19.85 -4.81 14.97
CA SER A 267 -20.44 -6.15 15.02
C SER A 267 -19.74 -7.08 16.01
N ALA A 268 -18.41 -6.98 16.14
CA ALA A 268 -17.63 -7.76 17.10
C ALA A 268 -17.61 -7.12 18.51
N ASN A 269 -18.36 -6.03 18.74
CA ASN A 269 -18.41 -5.28 20.01
C ASN A 269 -17.02 -4.91 20.55
N ILE A 270 -16.11 -4.54 19.65
CA ILE A 270 -14.77 -4.05 19.96
C ILE A 270 -14.89 -2.68 20.65
N HIS A 271 -13.91 -2.32 21.49
CA HIS A 271 -13.84 -1.08 22.27
C HIS A 271 -14.50 0.15 21.61
N ILE A 272 -15.45 0.77 22.32
CA ILE A 272 -16.16 1.99 21.87
C ILE A 272 -15.20 3.11 21.49
N GLU A 273 -14.08 3.26 22.22
CA GLU A 273 -13.04 4.25 21.89
C GLU A 273 -12.46 4.04 20.49
N TYR A 274 -12.29 2.78 20.05
CA TYR A 274 -11.79 2.48 18.72
C TYR A 274 -12.80 2.86 17.62
N GLN A 275 -14.08 2.56 17.84
CA GLN A 275 -15.17 2.95 16.94
C GLN A 275 -15.23 4.47 16.76
N GLN A 276 -15.17 5.22 17.87
CA GLN A 276 -15.15 6.69 17.83
C GLN A 276 -13.94 7.26 17.08
N MET A 277 -12.78 6.60 17.19
CA MET A 277 -11.59 7.00 16.43
C MET A 277 -11.75 6.74 14.92
N LEU A 278 -12.35 5.61 14.53
CA LEU A 278 -12.66 5.30 13.14
C LEU A 278 -13.65 6.31 12.54
N GLU A 279 -14.76 6.58 13.25
CA GLU A 279 -15.73 7.59 12.83
C GLU A 279 -15.10 8.97 12.68
N LYS A 280 -14.21 9.36 13.61
CA LYS A 280 -13.47 10.62 13.52
C LYS A 280 -12.58 10.66 12.28
N ALA A 281 -11.81 9.61 12.02
CA ALA A 281 -10.94 9.53 10.85
C ALA A 281 -11.74 9.61 9.54
N ILE A 282 -12.90 8.94 9.47
CA ILE A 282 -13.81 9.01 8.33
C ILE A 282 -14.30 10.45 8.12
N ARG A 283 -14.77 11.13 9.18
CA ARG A 283 -15.17 12.55 9.09
C ARG A 283 -14.03 13.45 8.60
N GLU A 284 -12.81 13.22 9.07
CA GLU A 284 -11.63 13.97 8.63
C GLU A 284 -11.29 13.70 7.16
N CYS A 285 -11.45 12.45 6.67
CA CYS A 285 -11.31 12.14 5.25
C CYS A 285 -12.33 12.94 4.42
N HIS A 286 -13.62 12.91 4.80
CA HIS A 286 -14.67 13.70 4.15
C HIS A 286 -14.37 15.20 4.12
N SER A 287 -13.81 15.74 5.21
CA SER A 287 -13.42 17.15 5.31
C SER A 287 -12.21 17.50 4.45
N ALA A 288 -11.24 16.59 4.31
CA ALA A 288 -10.04 16.80 3.50
C ALA A 288 -10.33 16.72 1.99
N TYR A 289 -11.28 15.89 1.58
CA TYR A 289 -11.65 15.69 0.18
C TYR A 289 -13.16 15.84 -0.08
N PRO A 290 -13.75 17.01 0.23
CA PRO A 290 -15.20 17.24 0.13
C PRO A 290 -15.72 17.19 -1.31
N GLU A 291 -14.83 17.44 -2.28
CA GLU A 291 -15.07 17.34 -3.72
C GLU A 291 -15.15 15.88 -4.20
N SER A 292 -14.27 15.05 -3.63
CA SER A 292 -13.96 13.68 -4.09
C SER A 292 -14.58 12.59 -3.25
N ILE A 293 -15.16 12.94 -2.10
CA ILE A 293 -15.91 12.01 -1.29
C ILE A 293 -17.33 12.56 -1.18
N PRO A 294 -18.27 12.01 -1.96
CA PRO A 294 -19.67 12.28 -1.71
C PRO A 294 -19.98 11.89 -0.26
N LYS A 295 -20.69 12.73 0.50
CA LYS A 295 -21.19 12.47 1.89
C LYS A 295 -21.92 11.10 2.08
N PHE A 296 -22.09 10.37 0.99
CA PHE A 296 -22.94 9.21 0.77
C PHE A 296 -22.20 7.87 0.85
N THR A 297 -20.86 7.83 0.90
CA THR A 297 -20.07 6.57 0.92
C THR A 297 -20.23 5.71 2.17
N LEU A 298 -20.99 6.16 3.16
CA LEU A 298 -21.21 5.48 4.45
C LEU A 298 -22.52 4.69 4.53
N ASP A 299 -23.47 4.98 3.65
CA ASP A 299 -24.79 4.35 3.71
C ASP A 299 -24.90 3.29 2.60
N PRO A 300 -25.21 2.02 2.94
CA PRO A 300 -25.39 0.93 1.98
C PRO A 300 -26.32 1.28 0.82
N LYS A 301 -27.24 2.22 1.04
CA LYS A 301 -28.15 2.72 0.01
C LYS A 301 -27.43 3.31 -1.20
N TYR A 302 -26.22 3.86 -1.04
CA TYR A 302 -25.45 4.46 -2.15
C TYR A 302 -24.35 3.57 -2.72
N ALA A 303 -24.28 2.29 -2.34
CA ALA A 303 -23.26 1.35 -2.84
C ALA A 303 -23.20 1.34 -4.37
N VAL A 304 -24.37 1.33 -5.04
CA VAL A 304 -24.46 1.38 -6.51
C VAL A 304 -23.79 2.63 -7.11
N PHE A 305 -23.97 3.79 -6.50
CA PHE A 305 -23.36 5.03 -6.96
C PHE A 305 -21.83 5.02 -6.76
N THR A 306 -21.37 4.50 -5.63
CA THR A 306 -19.93 4.32 -5.36
C THR A 306 -19.30 3.32 -6.33
N ASP A 307 -19.93 2.17 -6.54
CA ASP A 307 -19.43 1.12 -7.45
C ASP A 307 -19.36 1.63 -8.90
N CYS A 308 -20.37 2.38 -9.34
CA CYS A 308 -20.37 3.07 -10.64
C CYS A 308 -19.17 4.01 -10.80
N ILE A 309 -18.86 4.82 -9.78
CA ILE A 309 -17.71 5.73 -9.81
C ILE A 309 -16.40 4.95 -9.89
N CYS A 310 -16.22 3.93 -9.04
CA CYS A 310 -15.02 3.10 -9.05
C CYS A 310 -14.83 2.43 -10.41
N TYR A 311 -15.90 1.88 -10.99
CA TYR A 311 -15.86 1.24 -12.30
C TYR A 311 -15.41 2.21 -13.41
N ILE A 312 -15.96 3.42 -13.45
CA ILE A 312 -15.56 4.43 -14.43
C ILE A 312 -14.12 4.88 -14.19
N LYS A 313 -13.70 5.06 -12.92
CA LYS A 313 -12.33 5.44 -12.57
C LYS A 313 -11.32 4.39 -12.99
N ASP A 314 -11.62 3.10 -12.85
CA ASP A 314 -10.74 2.02 -13.29
C ASP A 314 -10.52 2.07 -14.81
N ILE A 315 -11.57 2.34 -15.58
CA ILE A 315 -11.46 2.55 -17.03
C ILE A 315 -10.52 3.74 -17.34
N MET A 316 -10.66 4.85 -16.61
CA MET A 316 -9.87 6.07 -16.81
C MET A 316 -8.40 5.91 -16.39
N ASN A 317 -8.14 5.25 -15.26
CA ASN A 317 -6.80 5.07 -14.72
C ASN A 317 -5.95 4.15 -15.59
N ASN A 318 -6.57 3.15 -16.21
CA ASN A 318 -5.89 2.23 -17.11
C ASN A 318 -5.49 2.88 -18.45
N ASN A 319 -6.15 3.97 -18.86
CA ASN A 319 -5.81 4.66 -20.11
C ASN A 319 -6.12 6.17 -20.05
N PRO A 320 -5.17 7.01 -19.60
CA PRO A 320 -5.38 8.46 -19.45
C PRO A 320 -5.74 9.18 -20.75
N LEU A 321 -5.36 8.63 -21.91
CA LEU A 321 -5.67 9.19 -23.23
C LEU A 321 -7.16 9.09 -23.59
N LEU A 322 -7.90 8.22 -22.90
CA LEU A 322 -9.35 8.08 -23.08
C LEU A 322 -10.17 9.08 -22.28
N GLN A 323 -9.58 9.78 -21.31
CA GLN A 323 -10.32 10.65 -20.37
C GLN A 323 -11.25 11.65 -21.10
N SER A 324 -10.73 12.44 -22.03
CA SER A 324 -11.55 13.46 -22.73
C SER A 324 -12.65 12.85 -23.59
N GLN A 325 -12.38 11.69 -24.20
CA GLN A 325 -13.34 10.98 -25.05
C GLN A 325 -14.43 10.31 -24.22
N LEU A 326 -14.06 9.74 -23.08
CA LEU A 326 -14.99 9.16 -22.11
C LEU A 326 -15.93 10.22 -21.53
N LEU A 327 -15.42 11.40 -21.18
CA LEU A 327 -16.24 12.50 -20.67
C LEU A 327 -17.28 12.96 -21.69
N LYS A 328 -16.90 13.10 -22.96
CA LYS A 328 -17.84 13.38 -24.06
C LYS A 328 -18.84 12.25 -24.28
N GLY A 329 -18.41 11.00 -24.10
CA GLY A 329 -19.30 9.84 -24.14
C GLY A 329 -20.32 9.85 -23.01
N LEU A 330 -19.88 10.13 -21.77
CA LEU A 330 -20.69 10.32 -20.57
C LEU A 330 -21.75 11.39 -20.77
N LEU A 331 -21.36 12.55 -21.29
CA LEU A 331 -22.32 13.62 -21.60
C LEU A 331 -23.40 13.17 -22.60
N ARG A 332 -23.03 12.41 -23.64
CA ARG A 332 -23.98 11.90 -24.63
C ARG A 332 -24.90 10.82 -24.07
N MET A 333 -24.39 9.91 -23.25
CA MET A 333 -25.18 8.77 -22.77
C MET A 333 -26.14 9.12 -21.63
N LEU A 334 -25.99 10.28 -20.99
CA LEU A 334 -26.92 10.76 -19.96
C LEU A 334 -28.38 10.74 -20.43
N CYS A 335 -28.63 10.99 -21.73
CA CYS A 335 -29.99 10.94 -22.27
C CYS A 335 -30.62 9.53 -22.26
N HIS A 336 -29.83 8.47 -22.07
CA HIS A 336 -30.25 7.07 -22.08
C HIS A 336 -30.32 6.43 -20.69
N VAL A 337 -29.82 7.10 -19.66
CA VAL A 337 -29.77 6.57 -18.29
C VAL A 337 -31.17 6.42 -17.69
N LYS A 338 -31.41 5.30 -17.02
CA LYS A 338 -32.65 4.95 -16.32
C LYS A 338 -32.50 5.11 -14.81
N SER A 339 -31.33 4.76 -14.27
CA SER A 339 -31.11 4.80 -12.82
C SER A 339 -30.64 6.19 -12.35
N PRO A 340 -31.27 6.78 -11.32
CA PRO A 340 -30.83 8.06 -10.76
C PRO A 340 -29.42 7.99 -10.17
N LEU A 341 -29.00 6.83 -9.66
CA LEU A 341 -27.67 6.61 -9.09
C LEU A 341 -26.60 6.50 -10.18
N VAL A 342 -26.88 5.78 -11.26
CA VAL A 342 -26.01 5.73 -12.47
C VAL A 342 -25.88 7.13 -13.06
N CYS A 343 -26.98 7.87 -13.12
CA CYS A 343 -27.03 9.24 -13.60
C CYS A 343 -26.18 10.17 -12.73
N ALA A 344 -26.35 10.12 -11.41
CA ALA A 344 -25.56 10.88 -10.47
C ALA A 344 -24.07 10.54 -10.56
N ALA A 345 -23.70 9.26 -10.71
CA ALA A 345 -22.31 8.83 -10.85
C ALA A 345 -21.65 9.37 -12.13
N ALA A 346 -22.39 9.37 -13.24
CA ALA A 346 -21.93 9.96 -14.51
C ALA A 346 -21.73 11.48 -14.38
N ILE A 347 -22.70 12.20 -13.80
CA ILE A 347 -22.62 13.65 -13.55
C ILE A 347 -21.45 13.98 -12.62
N TRP A 348 -21.26 13.19 -11.55
CA TRP A 348 -20.13 13.33 -10.64
C TRP A 348 -18.81 13.22 -11.40
N THR A 349 -18.67 12.17 -12.20
CA THR A 349 -17.46 11.91 -13.00
C THR A 349 -17.19 13.07 -13.94
N ILE A 350 -18.19 13.54 -14.68
CA ILE A 350 -18.09 14.69 -15.57
C ILE A 350 -17.59 15.92 -14.79
N SER A 351 -18.17 16.21 -13.62
CA SER A 351 -17.82 17.38 -12.83
C SER A 351 -16.38 17.38 -12.33
N VAL A 352 -15.89 16.22 -11.86
CA VAL A 352 -14.58 16.07 -11.24
C VAL A 352 -13.47 16.03 -12.30
N PHE A 353 -13.71 15.29 -13.39
CA PHE A 353 -12.68 15.00 -14.37
C PHE A 353 -12.62 15.98 -15.55
N SER A 354 -13.54 16.94 -15.67
CA SER A 354 -13.42 18.06 -16.61
C SER A 354 -12.24 18.96 -16.19
N LYS A 355 -11.15 18.98 -16.97
CA LYS A 355 -9.89 19.65 -16.59
C LYS A 355 -9.61 20.91 -17.41
N SER A 356 -10.22 21.04 -18.59
CA SER A 356 -10.08 22.22 -19.43
C SER A 356 -11.31 23.14 -19.34
N LEU A 357 -11.10 24.42 -19.65
CA LEU A 357 -12.19 25.39 -19.73
C LEU A 357 -13.25 24.98 -20.78
N ALA A 358 -12.81 24.39 -21.90
CA ALA A 358 -13.71 23.91 -22.95
C ALA A 358 -14.60 22.76 -22.46
N GLU A 359 -14.02 21.74 -21.82
CA GLU A 359 -14.79 20.62 -21.24
C GLU A 359 -15.75 21.10 -20.14
N THR A 360 -15.29 22.03 -19.29
CA THR A 360 -16.11 22.58 -18.21
C THR A 360 -17.32 23.34 -18.77
N LYS A 361 -17.13 24.19 -19.79
CA LYS A 361 -18.22 24.93 -20.43
C LYS A 361 -19.20 24.00 -21.15
N ASP A 362 -18.69 22.98 -21.83
CA ASP A 362 -19.51 21.98 -22.53
C ASP A 362 -20.36 21.16 -21.55
N ALA A 363 -19.77 20.76 -20.42
CA ALA A 363 -20.47 20.09 -19.33
C ALA A 363 -21.58 20.96 -18.74
N ILE A 364 -21.31 22.24 -18.43
CA ILE A 364 -22.32 23.17 -17.91
C ILE A 364 -23.48 23.29 -18.89
N ALA A 365 -23.19 23.55 -20.17
CA ALA A 365 -24.22 23.73 -21.19
C ALA A 365 -25.11 22.48 -21.35
N THR A 366 -24.49 21.31 -21.41
CA THR A 366 -25.20 20.04 -21.61
C THR A 366 -26.03 19.66 -20.39
N LEU A 367 -25.45 19.70 -19.18
CA LEU A 367 -26.15 19.35 -17.95
C LEU A 367 -27.31 20.32 -17.66
N SER A 368 -27.10 21.62 -17.88
CA SER A 368 -28.16 22.62 -17.71
C SER A 368 -29.31 22.41 -18.70
N CYS A 369 -29.02 21.93 -19.91
CA CYS A 369 -30.03 21.61 -20.91
C CYS A 369 -30.81 20.34 -20.56
N LEU A 370 -30.11 19.25 -20.19
CA LEU A 370 -30.73 17.94 -19.93
C LEU A 370 -31.60 17.91 -18.68
N PHE A 371 -31.21 18.66 -17.64
CA PHE A 371 -31.89 18.64 -16.34
C PHE A 371 -32.72 19.90 -16.06
N LYS A 372 -32.92 20.77 -17.06
CA LYS A 372 -33.63 22.04 -16.90
C LYS A 372 -34.97 21.87 -16.19
N ASP A 373 -35.81 20.96 -16.69
CA ASP A 373 -37.17 20.77 -16.19
C ASP A 373 -37.18 20.22 -14.75
N LEU A 374 -36.22 19.34 -14.41
CA LEU A 374 -36.04 18.81 -13.06
C LEU A 374 -35.64 19.93 -12.08
N LEU A 375 -34.69 20.79 -12.48
CA LEU A 375 -34.20 21.90 -11.66
C LEU A 375 -35.27 22.99 -11.48
N ASP A 376 -35.99 23.34 -12.55
CA ASP A 376 -37.07 24.33 -12.50
C ASP A 376 -38.19 23.85 -11.56
N ARG A 377 -38.55 22.56 -11.61
CA ARG A 377 -39.50 21.95 -10.69
C ARG A 377 -39.01 22.00 -9.24
N ARG A 378 -37.76 21.58 -8.97
CA ARG A 378 -37.19 21.61 -7.61
C ARG A 378 -37.13 23.02 -7.05
N LYS A 379 -36.86 24.02 -7.88
CA LYS A 379 -36.87 25.44 -7.48
C LYS A 379 -38.26 25.90 -7.05
N ILE A 380 -39.31 25.50 -7.78
CA ILE A 380 -40.70 25.78 -7.41
C ILE A 380 -41.05 25.08 -6.10
N GLU A 381 -40.66 23.81 -5.92
CA GLU A 381 -40.90 23.06 -4.69
C GLU A 381 -40.25 23.74 -3.46
N LYS A 382 -38.99 24.17 -3.56
CA LYS A 382 -38.29 24.91 -2.50
C LYS A 382 -38.98 26.24 -2.14
N GLN A 383 -39.58 26.92 -3.11
CA GLN A 383 -40.33 28.16 -2.88
C GLN A 383 -41.67 27.92 -2.17
N ILE A 384 -42.29 26.77 -2.38
CA ILE A 384 -43.58 26.41 -1.75
C ILE A 384 -43.37 25.89 -0.32
N LEU A 385 -42.37 25.04 -0.11
CA LEU A 385 -42.20 24.29 1.14
C LEU A 385 -41.29 24.99 2.18
N GLY A 386 -40.56 26.03 1.78
CA GLY A 386 -39.52 26.66 2.60
C GLY A 386 -38.18 25.93 2.49
N SER A 387 -37.06 26.63 2.70
CA SER A 387 -35.69 26.12 2.45
C SER A 387 -35.19 25.07 3.46
N GLU A 388 -36.04 24.59 4.37
CA GLU A 388 -35.68 23.71 5.48
C GLU A 388 -36.16 22.27 5.24
N MET A 389 -35.64 21.64 4.19
CA MET A 389 -35.63 20.18 4.12
C MET A 389 -34.21 19.75 3.81
N GLU A 390 -33.45 19.38 4.84
CA GLU A 390 -32.36 18.43 4.66
C GLU A 390 -33.02 17.08 4.28
N ASP A 391 -33.42 16.95 3.01
CA ASP A 391 -33.99 15.71 2.51
C ASP A 391 -32.88 14.65 2.55
N GLU A 392 -32.96 13.78 3.55
CA GLU A 392 -32.15 12.58 3.61
C GLU A 392 -32.61 11.63 2.49
N TYR A 393 -31.69 11.20 1.63
CA TYR A 393 -32.01 10.33 0.49
C TYR A 393 -32.68 9.03 0.95
N ILE A 394 -33.94 8.79 0.57
CA ILE A 394 -34.64 7.52 0.79
C ILE A 394 -34.84 6.84 -0.57
N LEU A 395 -34.26 5.64 -0.70
CA LEU A 395 -34.25 4.88 -1.95
C LEU A 395 -35.46 3.95 -2.09
N PRO A 396 -35.97 3.76 -3.32
CA PRO A 396 -36.75 2.59 -3.68
C PRO A 396 -35.89 1.33 -3.54
N THR A 397 -36.35 0.39 -2.72
CA THR A 397 -35.66 -0.88 -2.37
C THR A 397 -35.31 -1.74 -3.58
N GLU A 398 -35.93 -1.50 -4.75
CA GLU A 398 -35.81 -2.32 -5.95
C GLU A 398 -34.44 -2.20 -6.66
N TYR A 399 -33.68 -1.11 -6.45
CA TYR A 399 -32.33 -0.94 -7.03
C TYR A 399 -31.19 -1.34 -6.08
N CYS A 400 -31.47 -1.47 -4.78
CA CYS A 400 -30.55 -2.06 -3.82
C CYS A 400 -30.69 -3.58 -3.91
N GLY A 401 -29.80 -4.24 -4.65
CA GLY A 401 -29.71 -5.71 -4.73
C GLY A 401 -29.36 -6.40 -3.41
N VAL A 402 -29.67 -5.83 -2.25
CA VAL A 402 -29.53 -6.47 -0.94
C VAL A 402 -30.79 -7.28 -0.67
N THR A 403 -30.90 -8.44 -1.33
CA THR A 403 -31.68 -9.52 -0.73
C THR A 403 -30.76 -10.26 0.23
N VAL A 404 -31.21 -10.32 1.48
CA VAL A 404 -30.70 -11.17 2.54
C VAL A 404 -30.28 -12.52 1.97
N GLN A 405 -29.02 -12.88 2.21
CA GLN A 405 -28.42 -14.21 2.05
C GLN A 405 -29.43 -15.30 1.65
N GLY A 406 -29.54 -15.53 0.35
CA GLY A 406 -30.35 -16.60 -0.24
C GLY A 406 -29.54 -17.23 -1.37
N ALA A 407 -29.15 -18.48 -1.18
CA ALA A 407 -28.36 -19.26 -2.14
C ALA A 407 -29.09 -19.44 -3.48
N GLN A 408 -28.59 -18.84 -4.56
CA GLN A 408 -28.50 -19.42 -5.93
C GLN A 408 -28.09 -18.36 -6.96
N GLY A 409 -26.91 -18.55 -7.57
CA GLY A 409 -26.49 -17.94 -8.84
C GLY A 409 -26.05 -16.47 -8.75
N GLU A 410 -24.85 -16.17 -9.28
CA GLU A 410 -24.40 -14.81 -9.57
C GLU A 410 -25.38 -14.14 -10.55
N ARG A 411 -26.44 -13.50 -10.04
CA ARG A 411 -27.19 -12.52 -10.83
C ARG A 411 -26.31 -11.28 -10.93
N GLN A 412 -25.87 -10.95 -12.15
CA GLN A 412 -25.19 -9.69 -12.46
C GLN A 412 -26.00 -8.51 -11.91
N GLN A 413 -25.31 -7.58 -11.25
CA GLN A 413 -25.94 -6.44 -10.59
C GLN A 413 -26.64 -5.55 -11.64
N PRO A 414 -27.92 -5.14 -11.46
CA PRO A 414 -28.66 -4.39 -12.47
C PRO A 414 -27.99 -3.09 -12.94
N TRP A 415 -27.31 -2.39 -12.03
CA TRP A 415 -26.55 -1.18 -12.36
C TRP A 415 -25.34 -1.46 -13.26
N LEU A 416 -24.69 -2.62 -13.08
CA LEU A 416 -23.53 -3.02 -13.88
C LEU A 416 -23.98 -3.30 -15.30
N MET A 417 -25.10 -3.99 -15.48
CA MET A 417 -25.71 -4.22 -16.80
C MET A 417 -26.05 -2.90 -17.51
N GLU A 418 -26.64 -1.94 -16.79
CA GLU A 418 -26.93 -0.62 -17.34
C GLU A 418 -25.64 0.13 -17.71
N MET A 419 -24.64 0.14 -16.82
CA MET A 419 -23.34 0.76 -17.10
C MET A 419 -22.62 0.12 -18.28
N GLU A 420 -22.61 -1.21 -18.40
CA GLU A 420 -22.00 -1.92 -19.52
C GLU A 420 -22.75 -1.65 -20.84
N GLU A 421 -24.08 -1.58 -20.85
CA GLU A 421 -24.83 -1.17 -22.06
C GLU A 421 -24.45 0.24 -22.46
N LEU A 422 -24.45 1.18 -21.53
CA LEU A 422 -24.12 2.56 -21.83
C LEU A 422 -22.64 2.69 -22.29
N LEU A 423 -21.68 2.08 -21.58
CA LEU A 423 -20.25 2.21 -21.86
C LEU A 423 -19.81 1.43 -23.12
N PHE A 424 -20.29 0.19 -23.30
CA PHE A 424 -19.85 -0.65 -24.42
C PHE A 424 -20.71 -0.46 -25.67
N VAL A 425 -22.02 -0.24 -25.52
CA VAL A 425 -22.90 -0.09 -26.68
C VAL A 425 -23.03 1.38 -27.09
N ARG A 426 -23.24 2.31 -26.15
CA ARG A 426 -23.49 3.73 -26.48
C ARG A 426 -22.22 4.55 -26.67
N ILE A 427 -21.21 4.39 -25.81
CA ILE A 427 -19.90 5.02 -26.04
C ILE A 427 -19.10 4.23 -27.08
N GLY A 428 -19.24 2.91 -27.10
CA GLY A 428 -18.45 2.04 -27.96
C GLY A 428 -17.05 1.77 -27.40
N LEU A 429 -16.93 1.55 -26.09
CA LEU A 429 -15.70 1.04 -25.49
C LEU A 429 -15.57 -0.47 -25.74
N ALA A 430 -14.35 -0.92 -25.98
CA ALA A 430 -13.99 -2.33 -26.13
C ALA A 430 -12.87 -2.68 -25.16
N ARG A 431 -13.00 -3.83 -24.49
CA ARG A 431 -11.95 -4.36 -23.61
C ARG A 431 -10.87 -5.04 -24.45
N GLN A 432 -9.62 -4.70 -24.16
CA GLN A 432 -8.42 -5.23 -24.79
C GLN A 432 -7.95 -6.51 -24.10
N VAL A 433 -7.05 -7.24 -24.76
CA VAL A 433 -6.50 -8.52 -24.28
C VAL A 433 -5.71 -8.35 -22.96
N ASP A 434 -5.08 -7.20 -22.75
CA ASP A 434 -4.36 -6.85 -21.52
C ASP A 434 -5.27 -6.39 -20.38
N GLY A 435 -6.59 -6.38 -20.59
CA GLY A 435 -7.58 -5.92 -19.64
C GLY A 435 -7.83 -4.41 -19.65
N SER A 436 -7.09 -3.64 -20.45
CA SER A 436 -7.35 -2.21 -20.66
C SER A 436 -8.60 -1.98 -21.52
N TYR A 437 -9.08 -0.74 -21.59
CA TYR A 437 -10.16 -0.35 -22.48
C TYR A 437 -9.60 0.54 -23.60
N ASP A 438 -10.19 0.44 -24.80
CA ASP A 438 -9.99 1.37 -25.92
C ASP A 438 -11.33 1.61 -26.63
N ILE A 439 -11.39 2.65 -27.46
CA ILE A 439 -12.56 2.89 -28.31
C ILE A 439 -12.59 1.85 -29.42
N ALA A 440 -13.74 1.17 -29.54
CA ALA A 440 -13.98 0.19 -30.58
C ALA A 440 -13.66 0.80 -31.96
N SER A 441 -12.94 0.05 -32.79
CA SER A 441 -12.52 0.52 -34.12
C SER A 441 -13.69 0.92 -35.02
N SER A 442 -14.90 0.41 -34.77
CA SER A 442 -16.16 0.79 -35.42
C SER A 442 -16.63 2.20 -35.07
N SER A 443 -16.23 2.75 -33.93
CA SER A 443 -16.68 4.06 -33.44
C SER A 443 -15.78 5.22 -33.90
N LYS A 444 -14.55 4.91 -34.35
CA LYS A 444 -13.54 5.88 -34.81
C LYS A 444 -13.96 6.65 -36.07
N SER A 445 -14.90 6.13 -36.86
CA SER A 445 -15.42 6.76 -38.08
C SER A 445 -16.44 7.89 -37.83
N SER A 446 -16.96 8.02 -36.61
CA SER A 446 -17.88 9.09 -36.22
C SER A 446 -17.17 10.33 -35.65
N ALA A 447 -15.85 10.23 -35.38
CA ALA A 447 -15.01 11.30 -34.88
C ALA A 447 -14.44 12.15 -36.02
N SER A 448 -15.31 12.69 -36.89
CA SER A 448 -14.93 13.79 -37.77
C SER A 448 -14.71 15.06 -36.94
N SER A 449 -13.63 15.77 -37.23
CA SER A 449 -12.97 16.83 -36.47
C SER A 449 -13.70 18.18 -36.41
N GLY A 450 -15.03 18.19 -36.25
CA GLY A 450 -15.80 19.41 -36.02
C GLY A 450 -16.40 19.39 -34.62
N TYR A 451 -16.16 20.43 -33.81
CA TYR A 451 -17.03 20.71 -32.65
C TYR A 451 -18.47 20.77 -33.16
N PRO A 452 -19.37 19.86 -32.78
CA PRO A 452 -20.73 19.92 -33.27
C PRO A 452 -21.41 21.09 -32.56
N HIS A 453 -21.66 22.16 -33.31
CA HIS A 453 -22.69 23.11 -32.98
C HIS A 453 -23.98 22.34 -32.71
N LYS A 454 -24.47 22.45 -31.47
CA LYS A 454 -25.84 22.17 -31.05
C LYS A 454 -26.39 20.84 -31.60
N VAL A 455 -25.86 19.72 -31.11
CA VAL A 455 -26.60 18.45 -31.19
C VAL A 455 -27.92 18.70 -30.46
N SER A 456 -29.03 18.62 -31.19
CA SER A 456 -30.36 18.56 -30.58
C SER A 456 -30.38 17.26 -29.77
N LEU A 457 -30.08 17.37 -28.47
CA LEU A 457 -30.14 16.26 -27.54
C LEU A 457 -31.62 15.93 -27.34
N GLU A 458 -32.18 15.13 -28.25
CA GLU A 458 -33.48 14.53 -28.03
C GLU A 458 -33.37 13.64 -26.78
N LEU A 459 -34.10 14.01 -25.74
CA LEU A 459 -34.21 13.22 -24.52
C LEU A 459 -34.78 11.85 -24.91
N SER A 460 -34.12 10.76 -24.54
CA SER A 460 -34.78 9.45 -24.68
C SER A 460 -35.85 9.29 -23.61
N ASP A 461 -36.80 8.37 -23.83
CA ASP A 461 -37.87 8.05 -22.88
C ASP A 461 -37.33 7.76 -21.47
N ASN A 462 -36.11 7.21 -21.36
CA ASN A 462 -35.48 6.89 -20.07
C ASN A 462 -35.15 8.15 -19.26
N LEU A 463 -34.39 9.10 -19.83
CA LEU A 463 -34.05 10.33 -19.11
C LEU A 463 -35.29 11.21 -18.95
N ALA A 464 -36.22 11.21 -19.91
CA ALA A 464 -37.50 11.90 -19.76
C ALA A 464 -38.25 11.39 -18.53
N PHE A 465 -38.39 10.08 -18.38
CA PHE A 465 -39.01 9.49 -17.19
C PHE A 465 -38.29 9.92 -15.89
N LEU A 466 -36.95 9.86 -15.88
CA LEU A 466 -36.13 10.26 -14.73
C LEU A 466 -36.34 11.75 -14.36
N VAL A 467 -36.29 12.66 -15.34
CA VAL A 467 -36.47 14.10 -15.14
C VAL A 467 -37.90 14.42 -14.70
N HIS A 468 -38.90 13.75 -15.26
CA HIS A 468 -40.31 13.96 -14.92
C HIS A 468 -40.71 13.33 -13.58
N SER A 469 -39.93 12.36 -13.08
CA SER A 469 -40.14 11.77 -11.75
C SER A 469 -40.12 12.83 -10.64
N GLY A 470 -39.40 13.94 -10.84
CA GLY A 470 -39.24 14.99 -9.84
C GLY A 470 -38.37 14.55 -8.66
N ASP A 471 -37.39 13.66 -8.89
CA ASP A 471 -36.43 13.24 -7.86
C ASP A 471 -35.69 14.46 -7.28
N ALA A 472 -36.16 14.89 -6.11
CA ALA A 472 -35.67 16.01 -5.34
C ALA A 472 -34.16 15.95 -5.08
N LEU A 473 -33.65 14.75 -4.84
CA LEU A 473 -32.29 14.53 -4.40
C LEU A 473 -31.33 14.53 -5.58
N LEU A 474 -31.75 13.91 -6.69
CA LEU A 474 -31.03 14.04 -7.95
C LEU A 474 -31.00 15.50 -8.39
N ALA A 475 -32.11 16.24 -8.26
CA ALA A 475 -32.18 17.66 -8.59
C ALA A 475 -31.18 18.49 -7.78
N ASP A 476 -31.18 18.33 -6.45
CA ASP A 476 -30.24 19.03 -5.55
C ASP A 476 -28.78 18.65 -5.83
N PHE A 477 -28.53 17.38 -6.15
CA PHE A 477 -27.20 16.92 -6.53
C PHE A 477 -26.73 17.55 -7.84
N VAL A 478 -27.58 17.58 -8.87
CA VAL A 478 -27.30 18.22 -10.15
C VAL A 478 -27.04 19.71 -9.95
N GLU A 479 -27.89 20.40 -9.19
CA GLU A 479 -27.74 21.82 -8.84
C GLU A 479 -26.39 22.10 -8.18
N ASN A 480 -26.00 21.28 -7.19
CA ASN A 480 -24.72 21.39 -6.51
C ASN A 480 -23.53 21.21 -7.47
N ARG A 481 -23.58 20.19 -8.33
CA ARG A 481 -22.50 19.89 -9.29
C ARG A 481 -22.38 20.94 -10.38
N LEU A 482 -23.51 21.48 -10.86
CA LEU A 482 -23.54 22.62 -11.79
C LEU A 482 -22.91 23.87 -11.16
N SER A 483 -23.28 24.21 -9.93
CA SER A 483 -22.70 25.35 -9.20
C SER A 483 -21.18 25.24 -9.09
N LYS A 484 -20.66 24.06 -8.73
CA LYS A 484 -19.22 23.80 -8.69
C LYS A 484 -18.53 23.93 -10.04
N LEU A 485 -19.15 23.42 -11.10
CA LEU A 485 -18.64 23.57 -12.47
C LEU A 485 -18.57 25.04 -12.89
N VAL A 486 -19.57 25.85 -12.53
CA VAL A 486 -19.59 27.30 -12.80
C VAL A 486 -18.43 28.00 -12.06
N MET A 487 -18.27 27.76 -10.75
CA MET A 487 -17.14 28.30 -9.99
C MET A 487 -15.79 27.91 -10.59
N LYS A 488 -15.66 26.66 -11.06
CA LYS A 488 -14.47 26.18 -11.74
C LYS A 488 -14.24 26.91 -13.06
N ALA A 489 -15.28 27.13 -13.87
CA ALA A 489 -15.21 27.89 -15.12
C ALA A 489 -14.78 29.34 -14.91
N GLU A 490 -15.24 29.97 -13.82
CA GLU A 490 -14.86 31.33 -13.42
C GLU A 490 -13.37 31.42 -13.05
N SER A 491 -12.85 30.46 -12.27
CA SER A 491 -11.43 30.43 -11.89
C SER A 491 -10.46 30.35 -13.09
N TYR A 492 -10.89 29.81 -14.23
CA TYR A 492 -10.07 29.79 -15.45
C TYR A 492 -10.06 31.14 -16.19
N ASN A 493 -11.01 32.03 -15.93
CA ASN A 493 -11.05 33.36 -16.56
C ASN A 493 -10.31 34.42 -15.73
N GLU A 494 -9.95 34.12 -14.48
CA GLU A 494 -9.17 34.99 -13.58
C GLU A 494 -7.65 34.80 -13.73
N ILE A 495 -7.22 33.80 -14.50
CA ILE A 495 -5.82 33.51 -14.89
C ILE A 495 -5.61 33.98 -16.32
#